data_AF-A0A379YFQ6-F1
#
_entry.id   AF-A0A379YFQ6-F1
#
_cell.length_a   1.000
_cell.length_b   1.000
_cell.length_c   1.000
_cell.angle_alpha   90.00
_cell.angle_beta   90.00
_cell.angle_gamma   90.00
#
_symmetry.space_group_name_H-M   'P 1'
#
loop_
_entity.id
_entity.type
_entity.pdbx_description
1 polymer ?
#
loop_
_entity_poly.entity_id
_entity_poly.type
_entity_poly.pdbx_seq_one_letter_code
_entity_poly.pdbx_strand_id
1 'polypeptide(L)' 'MKSPLSSLPRIEQIFVNAPAGWRPRDMERRLFVARRRIEKRVQDDSFYVCSFSNLVDDL' A
#
# COMPACT_ATOMS: atom_id res chain seq x y z
N MET A 1 6.28 4.14 30.54
CA MET A 1 6.77 4.55 29.20
C MET A 1 6.79 3.30 28.33
N LYS A 2 6.03 3.23 27.22
CA LYS A 2 6.05 2.06 26.31
C LYS A 2 7.38 2.05 25.56
N SER A 3 8.04 0.90 25.47
CA SER A 3 9.27 0.76 24.67
C SER A 3 8.93 0.76 23.17
N PRO A 4 9.78 1.28 22.28
CA PRO A 4 9.50 1.31 20.83
C PRO A 4 9.27 -0.08 20.23
N LEU A 5 9.91 -1.10 20.82
CA LEU A 5 9.76 -2.50 20.43
C LEU A 5 8.35 -3.03 20.72
N SER A 6 7.67 -2.49 21.74
CA SER A 6 6.30 -2.88 22.10
C SER A 6 5.23 -2.29 21.16
N SER A 7 5.62 -1.42 20.22
CA SER A 7 4.73 -0.76 19.26
C SER A 7 5.09 -1.05 17.79
N LEU A 8 5.94 -2.05 17.53
CA LEU A 8 6.28 -2.41 16.15
C LEU A 8 5.06 -3.01 15.43
N PRO A 9 4.68 -2.50 14.26
CA PRO A 9 3.61 -3.08 13.47
C PRO A 9 4.07 -4.40 12.84
N ARG A 10 3.12 -5.27 12.54
CA ARG A 10 3.38 -6.43 11.68
C ARG A 10 3.51 -5.94 10.24
N ILE A 11 4.68 -6.16 9.63
CA ILE A 11 4.97 -5.73 8.27
C ILE A 11 4.61 -6.86 7.29
N GLU A 12 3.80 -6.53 6.28
CA GLU A 12 3.40 -7.42 5.20
C GLU A 12 3.57 -6.73 3.84
N GLN A 13 3.98 -7.50 2.83
CA GLN A 13 4.05 -7.04 1.44
C GLN A 13 3.03 -7.79 0.59
N ILE A 14 2.23 -7.04 -0.17
CA ILE A 14 1.19 -7.59 -1.04
C ILE A 14 1.60 -7.40 -2.50
N PHE A 15 1.68 -8.51 -3.23
CA PHE A 15 1.92 -8.50 -4.68
C PHE A 15 0.60 -8.52 -5.43
N VAL A 16 0.48 -7.68 -6.47
CA VAL A 16 -0.71 -7.57 -7.29
C VAL A 16 -0.34 -7.74 -8.76
N ASN A 17 -0.99 -8.69 -9.43
CA ASN A 17 -0.81 -8.90 -10.86
C ASN A 17 -1.63 -7.89 -11.67
N ALA A 18 -1.00 -7.27 -12.66
CA ALA A 18 -1.70 -6.45 -13.64
C ALA A 18 -2.29 -7.36 -14.73
N PRO A 19 -3.60 -7.26 -15.04
CA PRO A 19 -4.19 -7.94 -16.19
C PRO A 19 -3.50 -7.56 -17.52
N ALA A 20 -3.57 -8.47 -18.49
CA ALA A 20 -3.02 -8.22 -19.83
C ALA A 20 -3.62 -6.95 -20.45
N GLY A 21 -2.77 -6.17 -21.14
CA GLY A 21 -3.17 -4.95 -21.83
C GLY A 21 -3.19 -3.68 -20.96
N TRP A 22 -2.96 -3.77 -19.66
CA TRP A 22 -2.82 -2.58 -18.81
C TRP A 22 -1.45 -1.95 -19.00
N ARG A 23 -1.42 -0.63 -19.22
CA ARG A 23 -0.17 0.12 -19.24
C ARG A 23 0.29 0.37 -17.79
N PRO A 24 1.59 0.61 -17.55
CA PRO A 24 2.08 0.92 -16.21
C PRO A 24 1.29 2.04 -15.50
N ARG A 25 0.88 3.08 -16.26
CA ARG A 25 0.08 4.19 -15.74
C ARG A 25 -1.35 3.80 -15.34
N ASP A 26 -1.95 2.79 -15.98
CA ASP A 26 -3.28 2.31 -15.64
C ASP A 26 -3.25 1.56 -14.31
N MET A 27 -2.21 0.75 -14.10
CA MET A 27 -1.96 0.06 -12.85
C MET A 27 -1.74 1.05 -11.71
N GLU A 28 -0.86 2.04 -11.89
CA GLU A 28 -0.57 3.07 -10.88
C GLU A 28 -1.84 3.80 -10.43
N ARG A 29 -2.66 4.27 -11.38
CA ARG A 29 -3.94 4.94 -11.07
C ARG A 29 -4.88 4.06 -10.25
N ARG A 30 -4.92 2.76 -10.55
CA ARG A 30 -5.80 1.81 -9.86
C ARG A 30 -5.31 1.46 -8.48
N LEU A 31 -3.99 1.28 -8.31
CA LEU A 31 -3.37 1.08 -6.99
C LEU A 31 -3.58 2.31 -6.10
N PHE A 32 -3.45 3.52 -6.64
CA PHE A 32 -3.79 4.76 -5.93
C PHE A 32 -5.25 4.76 -5.43
N VAL A 33 -6.21 4.47 -6.30
CA VAL A 33 -7.63 4.41 -5.91
C VAL A 33 -7.88 3.30 -4.90
N ALA A 34 -7.26 2.14 -5.06
CA ALA A 34 -7.36 1.02 -4.12
C ALA A 34 -6.86 1.43 -2.73
N ARG A 35 -5.68 2.04 -2.63
CA ARG A 35 -5.14 2.57 -1.36
C ARG A 35 -6.12 3.54 -0.70
N ARG A 36 -6.66 4.53 -1.44
CA ARG A 36 -7.63 5.50 -0.90
C ARG A 36 -8.92 4.83 -0.40
N ARG A 37 -9.39 3.78 -1.09
CA ARG A 37 -10.57 3.01 -0.66
C ARG A 37 -10.29 2.18 0.58
N ILE A 38 -9.10 1.58 0.69
CA ILE A 38 -8.67 0.83 1.88
C ILE A 38 -8.58 1.77 3.08
N GLU A 39 -7.88 2.90 2.95
CA GLU A 39 -7.77 3.95 3.98
C GLU A 39 -9.13 4.44 4.47
N LYS A 40 -10.10 4.60 3.56
CA LYS A 40 -11.46 5.03 3.95
C LYS A 40 -12.24 3.92 4.66
N ARG A 41 -11.98 2.65 4.34
CA ARG A 41 -12.76 1.50 4.81
C ARG A 41 -12.25 0.96 6.14
N VAL A 42 -10.94 0.89 6.33
CA VAL A 42 -10.33 0.37 7.55
C VAL A 42 -10.43 1.44 8.63
N GLN A 43 -10.94 1.08 9.81
CA GLN A 43 -11.15 1.98 10.95
C GLN A 43 -10.21 1.61 12.12
N ASP A 44 -9.03 1.10 11.80
CA ASP A 44 -8.01 0.70 12.77
C ASP A 44 -6.89 1.75 12.77
N ASP A 45 -6.68 2.41 13.91
CA ASP A 45 -5.69 3.48 14.08
C ASP A 45 -4.24 2.99 13.93
N SER A 46 -4.01 1.68 14.04
CA SER A 46 -2.69 1.07 13.84
C SER A 46 -2.45 0.67 12.38
N PHE A 47 -3.48 0.70 11.53
CA PHE A 47 -3.37 0.31 10.13
C PHE A 47 -2.81 1.45 9.28
N TYR A 48 -1.84 1.13 8.43
CA TYR A 48 -1.29 2.05 7.44
C TYR A 48 -0.75 1.32 6.22
N VAL A 49 -0.62 2.04 5.10
CA VAL A 49 -0.01 1.55 3.85
C VAL A 49 1.12 2.50 3.47
N CYS A 50 2.38 2.06 3.60
CA CYS A 50 3.56 2.87 3.28
C CYS A 50 3.55 3.34 1.82
N SER A 51 3.35 2.39 0.91
CA SER A 51 3.30 2.60 -0.53
C SER A 51 2.40 1.53 -1.16
N PHE A 52 1.79 1.88 -2.29
CA PHE A 52 1.06 0.93 -3.11
C PHE A 52 1.14 1.39 -4.56
N SER A 53 2.23 1.04 -5.22
CA SER A 53 2.63 1.52 -6.53
C SER A 53 3.31 0.42 -7.32
N ASN A 54 3.27 0.52 -8.64
CA ASN A 54 4.04 -0.35 -9.55
C ASN A 54 5.24 0.37 -10.18
N LEU A 55 5.61 1.54 -9.66
CA LEU A 55 6.77 2.31 -10.06
C LEU A 55 7.92 2.08 -9.10
N VAL A 56 9.14 2.12 -9.63
CA VAL A 56 10.38 2.17 -8.87
C VAL A 56 11.07 3.44 -9.34
N ASP A 57 11.40 4.34 -8.42
CA ASP A 57 12.22 5.51 -8.76
C ASP A 57 13.67 5.04 -8.93
N ASP A 58 14.22 5.22 -10.14
CA ASP A 58 15.63 5.01 -10.43
C ASP A 58 16.43 6.24 -9.92
N LEU A 59 16.86 6.19 -8.66
CA LEU A 59 17.88 7.09 -8.11
C LEU A 59 19.24 6.41 -8.05
#